data_AF-A0A353VC95-F1
#
_entry.id   AF-A0A353VC95-F1
#
_cell.length_a   1.000
_cell.length_b   1.000
_cell.length_c   1.000
_cell.angle_alpha   90.00
_cell.angle_beta   90.00
_cell.angle_gamma   90.00
#
_symmetry.space_group_name_H-M   'P 1'
#
loop_
_entity.id
_entity.type
_entity.pdbx_description
1 polymer ?
#
loop_
_entity_poly.entity_id
_entity_poly.type
_entity_poly.pdbx_seq_one_letter_code
_entity_poly.pdbx_strand_id
1 'polypeptide(L)'
;LPICREVIAAVERAHGGERAVLLPTLGGSVPLWAFTDILGLPTLVLPYANANNRQHSPNEHLRLDHLFQGIRTTAGLLTDLG
;
A
#
# COMPACT_ATOMS: atom_id res chain seq x y z
N LEU A 1 6.90 -14.03 -0.15
CA LEU A 1 7.02 -14.40 1.28
C LEU A 1 5.63 -14.78 1.81
N PRO A 2 5.51 -15.62 2.86
CA PRO A 2 4.20 -15.94 3.46
C PRO A 2 3.39 -14.69 3.82
N ILE A 3 4.04 -13.69 4.43
CA ILE A 3 3.43 -12.39 4.77
C ILE A 3 2.84 -11.64 3.56
N CYS A 4 3.37 -11.85 2.35
CA CYS A 4 2.80 -11.22 1.15
C CYS A 4 1.39 -11.74 0.86
N ARG A 5 1.10 -13.02 1.13
CA ARG A 5 -0.23 -13.59 0.90
C ARG A 5 -1.26 -13.00 1.86
N GLU A 6 -0.89 -12.85 3.13
CA GLU A 6 -1.74 -12.21 4.13
C GLU A 6 -2.01 -10.74 3.80
N VAL A 7 -0.97 -10.01 3.40
CA VAL A 7 -1.11 -8.60 3.00
C VAL A 7 -2.03 -8.46 1.78
N ILE A 8 -1.86 -9.30 0.76
CA ILE A 8 -2.74 -9.30 -0.42
C ILE A 8 -4.19 -9.55 0.00
N ALA A 9 -4.44 -10.57 0.81
CA ALA A 9 -5.78 -10.90 1.26
C ALA A 9 -6.42 -9.75 2.08
N ALA A 10 -5.65 -9.07 2.92
CA ALA A 10 -6.12 -7.92 3.70
C ALA A 10 -6.50 -6.72 2.79
N VAL A 11 -5.66 -6.43 1.79
CA VAL A 11 -5.94 -5.40 0.77
C VAL A 11 -7.21 -5.74 -0.01
N GLU A 12 -7.33 -6.95 -0.54
CA GLU A 12 -8.50 -7.37 -1.32
C GLU A 12 -9.79 -7.28 -0.48
N ARG A 13 -9.76 -7.69 0.79
CA ARG A 13 -10.90 -7.54 1.72
C ARG A 13 -11.30 -6.08 1.92
N ALA A 14 -10.33 -5.19 2.16
CA ALA A 14 -10.60 -3.77 2.39
C ALA A 14 -11.13 -3.04 1.14
N HIS A 15 -10.84 -3.58 -0.04
CA HIS A 15 -11.23 -3.05 -1.35
C HIS A 15 -12.38 -3.86 -2.00
N GLY A 16 -13.25 -4.49 -1.21
CA GLY A 16 -14.49 -5.11 -1.70
C GLY A 16 -14.30 -6.40 -2.49
N GLY A 17 -13.16 -7.07 -2.34
CA GLY A 17 -12.83 -8.32 -3.03
C GLY A 17 -12.21 -8.13 -4.42
N GLU A 18 -11.93 -6.89 -4.83
CA GLU A 18 -11.19 -6.64 -6.07
C GLU A 18 -9.77 -7.18 -5.98
N ARG A 19 -9.29 -7.79 -7.07
CA ARG A 19 -7.96 -8.40 -7.12
C ARG A 19 -6.87 -7.34 -6.99
N ALA A 20 -5.92 -7.57 -6.09
CA ALA A 20 -4.81 -6.65 -5.90
C ALA A 20 -3.89 -6.60 -7.14
N VAL A 21 -3.47 -5.39 -7.51
CA VAL A 21 -2.42 -5.18 -8.52
C VAL A 21 -1.06 -5.33 -7.87
N LEU A 22 -0.24 -6.25 -8.37
CA LEU A 22 1.09 -6.50 -7.86
C LEU A 22 2.14 -5.90 -8.80
N LEU A 23 2.96 -5.00 -8.25
CA LEU A 23 4.06 -4.37 -8.98
C LEU A 23 5.37 -4.72 -8.28
N PRO A 24 6.43 -5.06 -9.05
CA PRO A 24 7.76 -5.30 -8.47
C PRO A 24 8.43 -4.02 -7.99
N THR A 25 8.05 -2.86 -8.55
CA THR A 25 8.58 -1.54 -8.20
C THR A 25 7.61 -0.42 -8.60
N LEU A 26 7.88 0.81 -8.16
CA LEU A 26 7.16 2.04 -8.51
C LEU A 26 8.13 3.02 -9.18
N GLY A 27 7.60 3.93 -10.03
CA GLY A 27 8.44 4.91 -10.74
C GLY A 27 9.02 6.03 -9.86
N GLY A 28 8.50 6.18 -8.63
CA GLY A 28 8.99 7.16 -7.66
C GLY A 28 10.07 6.57 -6.76
N SER A 29 10.91 7.44 -6.19
CA SER A 29 11.94 7.06 -5.22
C SER A 29 11.52 7.37 -3.79
N VAL A 30 11.78 6.43 -2.90
CA VAL A 30 11.79 6.58 -1.44
C VAL A 30 12.98 5.79 -0.91
N PRO A 31 13.54 6.11 0.27
CA PRO A 31 14.75 5.47 0.78
C PRO A 31 14.51 4.04 1.34
N LEU A 32 13.83 3.18 0.57
CA LEU A 32 13.55 1.78 0.95
C LEU A 32 14.82 0.94 1.15
N TRP A 33 15.90 1.29 0.44
CA TRP A 33 17.22 0.65 0.58
C TRP A 33 17.73 0.63 2.03
N ALA A 34 17.37 1.63 2.85
CA ALA A 34 17.76 1.64 4.25
C ALA A 34 17.12 0.48 5.02
N PHE A 35 15.88 0.11 4.69
CA PHE A 35 15.18 -1.00 5.32
C PHE A 35 15.60 -2.35 4.72
N THR A 36 15.74 -2.43 3.40
CA THR A 36 16.10 -3.69 2.74
C THR A 36 17.56 -4.05 2.90
N ASP A 37 18.48 -3.11 2.72
CA ASP A 37 19.91 -3.41 2.54
C ASP A 37 20.69 -3.22 3.85
N ILE A 38 20.33 -2.22 4.67
CA ILE A 38 20.97 -2.01 5.98
C ILE A 38 20.31 -2.89 7.04
N LEU A 39 18.97 -2.86 7.15
CA LEU A 39 18.25 -3.59 8.19
C LEU A 39 17.87 -5.03 7.81
N GLY A 40 18.00 -5.41 6.52
CA GLY A 40 17.64 -6.75 6.06
C GLY A 40 16.14 -7.06 6.11
N LEU A 41 15.28 -6.03 6.19
CA LEU A 41 13.84 -6.18 6.37
C LEU A 41 13.10 -6.22 5.03
N PRO A 42 12.25 -7.23 4.80
CA PRO A 42 11.38 -7.23 3.62
C PRO A 42 10.40 -6.06 3.71
N THR A 43 10.28 -5.29 2.63
CA THR A 43 9.41 -4.11 2.60
C THR A 43 8.36 -4.22 1.50
N LEU A 44 7.15 -3.76 1.81
CA LEU A 44 6.02 -3.66 0.89
C LEU A 44 5.53 -2.22 0.88
N VAL A 45 5.06 -1.73 -0.28
CA VAL A 45 4.47 -0.41 -0.41
C VAL A 45 3.00 -0.56 -0.75
N LEU A 46 2.13 0.08 0.03
CA LEU A 46 0.68 0.06 -0.14
C LEU A 46 0.17 1.48 -0.39
N PRO A 47 -0.09 1.87 -1.65
CA PRO A 47 -0.53 3.22 -1.97
C PRO A 47 -2.00 3.43 -1.60
N TYR A 48 -2.31 4.57 -0.98
CA TYR A 48 -3.71 4.96 -0.72
C TYR A 48 -4.25 5.87 -1.80
N ALA A 49 -3.37 6.63 -2.45
CA ALA A 49 -3.81 7.65 -3.37
C ALA A 49 -4.36 7.06 -4.69
N ASN A 50 -5.32 7.77 -5.28
CA ASN A 50 -5.77 7.50 -6.64
C ASN A 50 -4.65 7.79 -7.65
N ALA A 51 -4.63 7.06 -8.77
CA ALA A 51 -3.57 7.16 -9.78
C ALA A 51 -3.38 8.57 -10.37
N ASN A 52 -4.44 9.39 -10.37
CA ASN A 52 -4.45 10.76 -10.86
C ASN A 52 -4.48 11.82 -9.73
N ASN A 53 -3.93 11.50 -8.55
CA ASN A 53 -3.93 12.40 -7.38
C ASN A 53 -3.27 13.76 -7.62
N ARG A 54 -2.46 13.92 -8.68
CA ARG A 54 -1.66 15.11 -8.98
C ARG A 54 -0.64 15.44 -7.90
N GLN A 55 -0.03 14.41 -7.30
CA GLN A 55 1.06 14.58 -6.34
C GLN A 55 2.14 15.49 -6.92
N HIS A 56 2.59 16.49 -6.15
CA HIS A 56 3.55 17.51 -6.59
C HIS A 56 3.06 18.37 -7.78
N SER A 57 1.75 18.58 -7.91
CA SER A 57 1.16 19.43 -8.94
C SER A 57 -0.06 20.19 -8.41
N PRO A 58 -0.49 21.30 -9.05
CA PRO A 58 -1.68 22.05 -8.61
C PRO A 58 -2.94 21.17 -8.57
N ASN A 59 -3.82 21.46 -7.61
CA ASN A 59 -5.05 20.70 -7.36
C ASN A 59 -4.78 19.22 -7.06
N GLU A 60 -3.73 18.95 -6.27
CA GLU A 60 -3.52 17.68 -5.60
C GLU A 60 -4.76 17.30 -4.80
N HIS A 61 -5.23 16.06 -4.96
CA HIS A 61 -6.45 15.58 -4.32
C HIS A 61 -6.39 14.08 -4.05
N LEU A 62 -7.22 13.65 -3.11
CA LEU A 62 -7.42 12.26 -2.74
C LEU A 62 -8.91 11.94 -2.77
N ARG A 63 -9.28 10.80 -3.35
CA ARG A 63 -10.66 10.32 -3.21
C ARG A 63 -10.93 9.84 -1.79
N LEU A 64 -12.06 10.24 -1.22
CA LEU A 64 -12.40 9.89 0.17
C LEU A 64 -12.64 8.39 0.35
N ASP A 65 -13.24 7.71 -0.62
CA ASP A 65 -13.43 6.27 -0.59
C ASP A 65 -12.08 5.52 -0.54
N HIS A 66 -11.10 5.95 -1.32
CA HIS A 66 -9.74 5.42 -1.27
C HIS A 66 -9.08 5.64 0.10
N LEU A 67 -9.25 6.83 0.71
CA LEU A 67 -8.77 7.09 2.07
C LEU A 67 -9.37 6.11 3.07
N PHE A 68 -10.70 5.91 3.03
CA PHE A 68 -11.39 4.98 3.94
C PHE A 68 -11.02 3.51 3.69
N GLN A 69 -10.86 3.11 2.43
CA GLN A 69 -10.34 1.77 2.07
C GLN A 69 -8.92 1.59 2.61
N GLY A 70 -8.04 2.58 2.45
CA GLY A 70 -6.70 2.56 3.01
C GLY A 70 -6.69 2.42 4.53
N ILE A 71 -7.53 3.17 5.24
CA ILE A 71 -7.71 3.03 6.70
C ILE A 71 -8.10 1.59 7.06
N ARG A 72 -9.05 1.00 6.35
CA ARG A 72 -9.46 -0.40 6.55
C ARG A 72 -8.34 -1.38 6.25
N THR A 73 -7.55 -1.14 5.20
CA THR A 73 -6.37 -1.94 4.87
C THR A 73 -5.38 -1.95 6.03
N THR A 74 -4.96 -0.79 6.55
CA THR A 74 -4.01 -0.75 7.68
C THR A 74 -4.62 -1.31 8.96
N ALA A 75 -5.89 -1.02 9.27
CA ALA A 75 -6.55 -1.60 10.44
C ALA A 75 -6.60 -3.13 10.35
N GLY A 76 -6.92 -3.68 9.17
CA GLY A 76 -6.90 -5.12 8.91
C GLY A 76 -5.50 -5.70 9.09
N LEU A 77 -4.47 -5.07 8.51
CA LEU A 77 -3.08 -5.51 8.67
C LEU A 77 -2.61 -5.51 10.12
N LEU A 78 -2.93 -4.47 10.89
CA LEU A 78 -2.58 -4.40 12.31
C LEU A 78 -3.33 -5.45 13.15
N THR A 79 -4.52 -5.85 12.72
CA THR A 79 -5.33 -6.88 13.40
C THR A 79 -4.86 -8.29 13.03
N ASP A 80 -4.49 -8.51 11.77
CA ASP A 80 -4.15 -9.82 11.22
C ASP A 80 -2.67 -10.19 11.46
N LEU A 81 -1.79 -9.20 11.57
CA LEU A 81 -0.33 -9.38 11.71
C LEU A 81 0.23 -8.97 13.08
N GLY A 82 -0.53 -8.21 13.87
CA GLY A 82 -0.15 -7.75 15.22
C GLY A 82 -0.65 -8.68 16.32
#